data_AF-K5WCY4-F1
#
_entry.id   AF-K5WCY4-F1
#
_cell.length_a   1.000
_cell.length_b   1.000
_cell.length_c   1.000
_cell.angle_alpha   90.00
_cell.angle_beta   90.00
_cell.angle_gamma   90.00
#
_symmetry.space_group_name_H-M   'P 1'
#
loop_
_entity.id
_entity.type
_entity.pdbx_description
1 polymer ?
#
loop_
_entity_poly.entity_id
_entity_poly.type
_entity_poly.pdbx_seq_one_letter_code
_entity_poly.pdbx_strand_id
1 'polypeptide(L)'
;MLALIRAQQRCRPRTQVVSHVARGLPTWRGIHQTPVALKKKKKGTGSDDLFSTEDDSLFGDSGDLLGASEATKAKKPSAAPTERSADTGKKLRGKLNAEQRLERFNVLFQFVDERIGRHPPAKAQRKPEQVRNTAWQHLFGLAMAKEQLEQVAEMFPKWRESRREWTPQMVMTFVRRCEELRCPELALKVFSDHPKYGVDLVGRKAARQLLHSLHVEHPLQESITLSALHRIYKLPAISEDLVSCAMITSACFKAGTPESLTVANALVPALQELLQKTKPEAWEYPTDPNARNQRKDKAWLTWTLTKIEKALSNQNQPFEWLRQWREQSGHVQVAT
;
A
#
# COMPACT_ATOMS: atom_id res chain seq x y z
N MET A 1 26.20 -15.86 52.79
CA MET A 1 25.27 -16.98 52.56
C MET A 1 23.87 -16.41 52.37
N LEU A 2 23.49 -16.13 51.13
CA LEU A 2 22.17 -15.56 50.78
C LEU A 2 21.32 -16.67 50.14
N ALA A 3 20.20 -16.98 50.78
CA ALA A 3 19.30 -18.06 50.41
C ALA A 3 18.37 -17.65 49.25
N LEU A 4 18.41 -18.42 48.16
CA LEU A 4 17.51 -18.30 47.01
C LEU A 4 16.22 -19.09 47.26
N ILE A 5 15.11 -18.39 47.45
CA ILE A 5 13.76 -18.97 47.55
C ILE A 5 13.23 -19.22 46.14
N ARG A 6 13.17 -20.49 45.72
CA ARG A 6 12.51 -20.95 44.49
C ARG A 6 11.02 -21.12 44.72
N ALA A 7 10.20 -20.27 44.10
CA ALA A 7 8.76 -20.47 44.02
C ALA A 7 8.41 -21.49 42.91
N GLN A 8 7.93 -22.67 43.31
CA GLN A 8 7.41 -23.69 42.39
C GLN A 8 5.95 -23.36 42.03
N GLN A 9 5.70 -23.06 40.75
CA GLN A 9 4.34 -22.97 40.22
C GLN A 9 3.83 -24.38 39.86
N ARG A 10 2.74 -24.79 40.51
CA ARG A 10 2.03 -26.05 40.26
C ARG A 10 1.18 -25.95 38.99
N CYS A 11 1.44 -26.79 38.00
CA CYS A 11 0.54 -27.04 36.88
C CYS A 11 -0.75 -27.72 37.37
N ARG A 12 -1.92 -27.12 37.09
CA ARG A 12 -3.21 -27.79 37.24
C ARG A 12 -3.61 -28.47 35.91
N PRO A 13 -4.09 -29.72 35.92
CA PRO A 13 -4.58 -30.39 34.73
C PRO A 13 -5.93 -29.79 34.28
N ARG A 14 -6.05 -29.59 32.97
CA ARG A 14 -7.22 -29.03 32.28
C ARG A 14 -8.23 -30.14 32.02
N THR A 15 -9.32 -30.17 32.78
CA THR A 15 -10.46 -31.05 32.57
C THR A 15 -11.16 -30.67 31.27
N GLN A 16 -11.20 -31.61 30.31
CA GLN A 16 -11.96 -31.47 29.07
C GLN A 16 -13.42 -31.87 29.33
N VAL A 17 -14.35 -30.93 29.17
CA VAL A 17 -15.78 -31.20 29.12
C VAL A 17 -16.16 -31.40 27.66
N VAL A 18 -16.53 -32.63 27.31
CA VAL A 18 -17.04 -33.01 25.99
C VAL A 18 -18.55 -32.76 26.00
N SER A 19 -18.98 -31.67 25.35
CA SER A 19 -20.40 -31.41 25.11
C SER A 19 -20.78 -31.90 23.71
N HIS A 20 -21.57 -32.98 23.64
CA HIS A 20 -22.22 -33.45 22.42
C HIS A 20 -23.31 -32.45 21.99
N VAL A 21 -23.08 -31.78 20.85
CA VAL A 21 -24.10 -30.96 20.18
C VAL A 21 -24.76 -31.80 19.09
N ALA A 22 -26.06 -32.04 19.24
CA ALA A 22 -26.90 -32.73 18.29
C ALA A 22 -27.00 -31.94 16.97
N ARG A 23 -26.82 -32.64 15.85
CA ARG A 23 -26.94 -32.10 14.48
C ARG A 23 -28.42 -31.97 14.12
N GLY A 24 -28.93 -30.74 14.04
CA GLY A 24 -30.20 -30.44 13.37
C GLY A 24 -30.03 -30.46 11.85
N LEU A 25 -30.92 -31.17 11.16
CA LEU A 25 -30.97 -31.23 9.69
C LEU A 25 -31.42 -29.87 9.11
N PRO A 26 -30.77 -29.35 8.06
CA PRO A 26 -31.18 -28.11 7.42
C PRO A 26 -32.44 -28.32 6.57
N THR A 27 -33.52 -27.63 6.91
CA THR A 27 -34.71 -27.48 6.08
C THR A 27 -34.41 -26.52 4.93
N TRP A 28 -34.32 -27.06 3.71
CA TRP A 28 -34.20 -26.27 2.48
C TRP A 28 -35.50 -25.52 2.23
N ARG A 29 -35.46 -24.18 2.33
CA ARG A 29 -36.52 -23.31 1.81
C ARG A 29 -36.30 -23.15 0.30
N GLY A 30 -37.28 -23.59 -0.48
CA GLY A 30 -37.29 -23.44 -1.94
C GLY A 30 -37.29 -21.97 -2.35
N ILE A 31 -36.29 -21.58 -3.13
CA ILE A 31 -36.20 -20.26 -3.74
C ILE A 31 -37.09 -20.30 -5.00
N HIS A 32 -38.15 -19.51 -5.03
CA HIS A 32 -38.97 -19.30 -6.22
C HIS A 32 -38.11 -18.64 -7.32
N GLN A 33 -37.83 -19.38 -8.39
CA GLN A 33 -37.23 -18.84 -9.61
C GLN A 33 -38.31 -18.15 -10.44
N THR A 34 -38.26 -16.82 -10.53
CA THR A 34 -38.99 -16.08 -11.56
C THR A 34 -38.10 -15.90 -12.79
N PRO A 35 -38.62 -16.14 -14.01
CA PRO A 35 -37.83 -16.04 -15.24
C PRO A 35 -37.42 -14.58 -15.53
N VAL A 36 -36.11 -14.33 -15.53
CA VAL A 36 -35.53 -13.05 -15.94
C VAL A 36 -35.48 -12.98 -17.47
N ALA A 37 -36.22 -12.03 -18.03
CA ALA A 37 -36.19 -11.71 -19.46
C ALA A 37 -34.81 -11.17 -19.87
N LEU A 38 -34.01 -12.02 -20.52
CA LEU A 38 -32.69 -11.67 -21.07
C LEU A 38 -32.86 -10.85 -22.37
N LYS A 39 -32.81 -9.52 -22.26
CA LYS A 39 -32.51 -8.64 -23.41
C LYS A 39 -31.00 -8.61 -23.64
N LYS A 40 -30.55 -9.38 -24.63
CA LYS A 40 -29.16 -9.47 -25.10
C LYS A 40 -28.75 -8.14 -25.76
N LYS A 41 -27.98 -7.29 -25.05
CA LYS A 41 -27.27 -6.15 -25.66
C LYS A 41 -25.80 -6.49 -25.82
N LYS A 42 -25.35 -6.43 -27.08
CA LYS A 42 -24.02 -6.79 -27.57
C LYS A 42 -22.95 -5.79 -27.09
N LYS A 43 -21.82 -6.35 -26.63
CA LYS A 43 -20.41 -5.95 -26.87
C LYS A 43 -20.00 -4.49 -26.57
N GLY A 44 -19.24 -4.35 -25.50
CA GLY A 44 -18.32 -3.24 -25.23
C GLY A 44 -17.37 -3.64 -24.10
N THR A 45 -16.23 -4.22 -24.45
CA THR A 45 -15.17 -4.59 -23.50
C THR A 45 -14.49 -3.30 -23.03
N GLY A 46 -15.00 -2.72 -21.95
CA GLY A 46 -14.32 -1.67 -21.18
C GLY A 46 -14.08 -2.22 -19.79
N SER A 47 -12.83 -2.55 -19.45
CA SER A 47 -12.47 -2.87 -18.08
C SER A 47 -12.56 -1.59 -17.26
N ASP A 48 -13.49 -1.56 -16.31
CA ASP A 48 -13.54 -0.60 -15.21
C ASP A 48 -12.27 -0.79 -14.34
N ASP A 49 -11.23 0.00 -14.62
CA ASP A 49 -10.15 0.25 -13.66
C ASP A 49 -10.36 1.65 -13.08
N LEU A 50 -10.98 1.68 -11.89
CA LEU A 50 -11.79 2.79 -11.40
C LEU A 50 -10.97 3.89 -10.69
N PHE A 51 -9.65 3.77 -10.51
CA PHE A 51 -8.84 4.76 -9.78
C PHE A 51 -7.35 4.77 -10.19
N SER A 52 -7.03 5.03 -11.45
CA SER A 52 -5.67 5.46 -11.80
C SER A 52 -5.54 6.98 -11.68
N THR A 53 -4.92 7.43 -10.59
CA THR A 53 -4.50 8.81 -10.41
C THR A 53 -3.19 9.03 -11.14
N GLU A 54 -3.30 9.58 -12.34
CA GLU A 54 -2.20 10.15 -13.13
C GLU A 54 -1.93 11.57 -12.61
N ASP A 55 -0.95 11.72 -11.74
CA ASP A 55 -0.24 12.98 -11.46
C ASP A 55 1.09 12.61 -10.78
N ASP A 56 2.15 12.45 -11.58
CA ASP A 56 3.54 12.57 -11.10
C ASP A 56 4.49 12.83 -12.28
N SER A 57 4.51 14.08 -12.73
CA SER A 57 5.61 14.65 -13.51
C SER A 57 6.76 14.95 -12.56
N LEU A 58 7.50 13.92 -12.17
CA LEU A 58 8.67 14.00 -11.28
C LEU A 58 9.97 13.60 -12.00
N PHE A 59 10.20 14.10 -13.20
CA PHE A 59 11.55 14.23 -13.75
C PHE A 59 11.59 15.52 -14.56
N GLY A 60 12.33 16.51 -14.05
CA GLY A 60 12.54 17.78 -14.71
C GLY A 60 13.36 17.60 -15.98
N ASP A 61 12.97 18.32 -17.02
CA ASP A 61 13.88 18.70 -18.08
C ASP A 61 13.64 20.17 -18.43
N SER A 62 14.75 20.85 -18.65
CA SER A 62 14.86 22.29 -18.85
C SER A 62 14.77 22.59 -20.34
N GLY A 63 14.12 23.68 -20.75
CA GLY A 63 14.31 24.19 -22.10
C GLY A 63 13.16 25.04 -22.63
N ASP A 64 13.48 26.31 -22.85
CA ASP A 64 12.81 27.30 -23.69
C ASP A 64 12.04 26.74 -24.91
N LEU A 65 10.90 27.33 -25.25
CA LEU A 65 10.85 28.30 -26.37
C LEU A 65 9.45 28.91 -26.58
N LEU A 66 9.49 30.22 -26.83
CA LEU A 66 8.41 31.13 -27.17
C LEU A 66 7.63 30.74 -28.44
N GLY A 67 6.35 31.10 -28.51
CA GLY A 67 5.56 31.01 -29.73
C GLY A 67 4.15 31.59 -29.60
N ALA A 68 4.03 32.92 -29.60
CA ALA A 68 2.76 33.63 -29.74
C ALA A 68 2.20 33.52 -31.17
N SER A 69 0.87 33.44 -31.32
CA SER A 69 0.12 33.90 -32.51
C SER A 69 -1.39 33.93 -32.24
N GLU A 70 -1.97 35.13 -32.31
CA GLU A 70 -3.40 35.41 -32.48
C GLU A 70 -3.92 34.96 -33.87
N ALA A 71 -5.23 34.68 -33.97
CA ALA A 71 -6.19 35.41 -34.82
C ALA A 71 -7.41 34.58 -35.28
N THR A 72 -8.57 34.97 -34.74
CA THR A 72 -9.90 35.15 -35.37
C THR A 72 -10.34 34.36 -36.62
N LYS A 73 -11.55 33.75 -36.56
CA LYS A 73 -12.58 33.92 -37.62
C LYS A 73 -14.01 33.64 -37.12
N ALA A 74 -14.96 34.42 -37.64
CA ALA A 74 -16.35 34.54 -37.20
C ALA A 74 -17.38 34.03 -38.23
N LYS A 75 -18.59 33.71 -37.70
CA LYS A 75 -19.97 33.74 -38.28
C LYS A 75 -20.42 32.76 -39.40
N LYS A 76 -21.51 32.01 -39.13
CA LYS A 76 -22.92 32.35 -39.50
C LYS A 76 -23.95 31.36 -38.87
N PRO A 77 -25.24 31.75 -38.67
CA PRO A 77 -26.28 30.96 -38.01
C PRO A 77 -27.25 30.28 -39.00
N SER A 78 -27.90 29.18 -38.59
CA SER A 78 -29.18 28.75 -39.20
C SER A 78 -29.96 27.75 -38.33
N ALA A 79 -31.19 28.16 -38.00
CA ALA A 79 -32.43 27.40 -37.81
C ALA A 79 -32.53 26.20 -36.81
N ALA A 80 -33.39 26.41 -35.81
CA ALA A 80 -34.17 25.40 -35.07
C ALA A 80 -35.11 24.60 -36.02
N PRO A 81 -35.76 23.47 -35.63
CA PRO A 81 -36.14 23.07 -34.27
C PRO A 81 -35.99 21.56 -33.95
N THR A 82 -36.17 21.20 -32.67
CA THR A 82 -37.10 20.15 -32.18
C THR A 82 -36.62 19.63 -30.82
N GLU A 83 -37.45 19.89 -29.82
CA GLU A 83 -37.30 19.46 -28.44
C GLU A 83 -37.28 17.94 -28.31
N ARG A 84 -36.26 17.42 -27.64
CA ARG A 84 -36.26 16.20 -26.82
C ARG A 84 -34.95 16.17 -26.03
N SER A 85 -34.99 16.79 -24.85
CA SER A 85 -33.88 16.84 -23.89
C SER A 85 -33.62 15.45 -23.31
N ALA A 86 -32.86 14.64 -24.04
CA ALA A 86 -32.13 13.51 -23.48
C ALA A 86 -30.76 14.01 -23.02
N ASP A 87 -30.75 14.73 -21.90
CA ASP A 87 -29.53 15.14 -21.21
C ASP A 87 -28.93 13.93 -20.48
N THR A 88 -28.44 12.96 -21.24
CA THR A 88 -27.38 12.05 -20.79
C THR A 88 -26.06 12.80 -20.89
N GLY A 89 -25.93 13.89 -20.14
CA GLY A 89 -24.68 14.57 -19.90
C GLY A 89 -23.69 13.56 -19.33
N LYS A 90 -22.75 13.11 -20.16
CA LYS A 90 -21.49 12.54 -19.70
C LYS A 90 -20.88 13.62 -18.81
N LYS A 91 -21.12 13.54 -17.50
CA LYS A 91 -20.43 14.35 -16.51
C LYS A 91 -18.95 14.11 -16.75
N LEU A 92 -18.29 15.04 -17.45
CA LEU A 92 -16.85 15.10 -17.53
C LEU A 92 -16.40 15.03 -16.08
N ARG A 93 -15.72 13.94 -15.72
CA ARG A 93 -15.19 13.73 -14.38
C ARG A 93 -14.05 14.74 -14.23
N GLY A 94 -14.40 16.00 -13.98
CA GLY A 94 -13.44 17.05 -13.71
C GLY A 94 -12.62 16.67 -12.50
N LYS A 95 -11.31 16.90 -12.57
CA LYS A 95 -10.42 16.83 -11.41
C LYS A 95 -11.06 17.69 -10.30
N LEU A 96 -11.25 17.11 -9.11
CA LEU A 96 -11.81 17.84 -7.97
C LEU A 96 -10.84 18.95 -7.57
N ASN A 97 -11.36 20.16 -7.35
CA ASN A 97 -10.54 21.25 -6.80
C ASN A 97 -10.06 20.89 -5.37
N ALA A 98 -8.93 21.43 -4.94
CA ALA A 98 -8.36 21.17 -3.62
C ALA A 98 -9.33 21.51 -2.47
N GLU A 99 -10.07 22.61 -2.60
CA GLU A 99 -11.10 23.03 -1.62
C GLU A 99 -12.25 22.01 -1.55
N GLN A 100 -12.76 21.56 -2.70
CA GLN A 100 -13.82 20.55 -2.77
C GLN A 100 -13.36 19.21 -2.19
N ARG A 101 -12.06 18.87 -2.36
CA ARG A 101 -11.47 17.67 -1.80
C ARG A 101 -11.38 17.75 -0.28
N LEU A 102 -10.99 18.92 0.26
CA LEU A 102 -10.97 19.18 1.70
C LEU A 102 -12.37 19.11 2.31
N GLU A 103 -13.37 19.71 1.66
CA GLU A 103 -14.76 19.65 2.12
C GLU A 103 -15.26 18.20 2.17
N ARG A 104 -15.04 17.42 1.10
CA ARG A 104 -15.39 16.00 1.06
C ARG A 104 -14.64 15.19 2.13
N PHE A 105 -13.38 15.51 2.37
CA PHE A 105 -12.60 14.89 3.45
C PHE A 105 -13.25 15.16 4.80
N ASN A 106 -13.54 16.42 5.12
CA ASN A 106 -14.13 16.81 6.42
C ASN A 106 -15.50 16.17 6.64
N VAL A 107 -16.36 16.16 5.60
CA VAL A 107 -17.68 15.51 5.67
C VAL A 107 -17.54 14.01 5.91
N LEU A 108 -16.64 13.34 5.18
CA LEU A 108 -16.43 11.90 5.34
C LEU A 108 -15.76 11.56 6.67
N PHE A 109 -14.82 12.39 7.14
CA PHE A 109 -14.15 12.25 8.42
C PHE A 109 -15.17 12.30 9.56
N GLN A 110 -16.02 13.34 9.61
CA GLN A 110 -17.09 13.48 10.59
C GLN A 110 -18.06 12.29 10.53
N PHE A 111 -18.46 11.89 9.31
CA PHE A 111 -19.34 10.72 9.11
C PHE A 111 -18.74 9.44 9.72
N VAL A 112 -17.44 9.22 9.57
CA VAL A 112 -16.74 8.04 10.10
C VAL A 112 -16.60 8.16 11.62
N ASP A 113 -16.10 9.29 12.14
CA ASP A 113 -15.86 9.49 13.57
C ASP A 113 -17.13 9.32 14.42
N GLU A 114 -18.27 9.86 13.96
CA GLU A 114 -19.55 9.75 14.65
C GLU A 114 -20.09 8.31 14.71
N ARG A 115 -19.67 7.42 13.79
CA ARG A 115 -20.26 6.09 13.61
C ARG A 115 -19.36 4.94 14.06
N ILE A 116 -18.12 5.20 14.45
CA ILE A 116 -17.18 4.18 14.94
C ILE A 116 -17.13 4.14 16.48
N GLY A 117 -16.58 3.07 17.05
CA GLY A 117 -16.45 2.88 18.50
C GLY A 117 -17.53 2.00 19.13
N ARG A 118 -17.41 1.78 20.45
CA ARG A 118 -18.26 0.84 21.21
C ARG A 118 -19.69 1.33 21.40
N HIS A 119 -19.90 2.63 21.51
CA HIS A 119 -21.20 3.25 21.76
C HIS A 119 -21.44 4.40 20.77
N PRO A 120 -21.92 4.11 19.55
CA PRO A 120 -22.34 5.15 18.63
C PRO A 120 -23.42 6.02 19.30
N PRO A 121 -23.52 7.32 18.97
CA PRO A 121 -24.54 8.19 19.52
C PRO A 121 -25.95 7.63 19.25
N ALA A 122 -26.91 7.87 20.15
CA ALA A 122 -28.26 7.28 20.08
C ALA A 122 -28.98 7.51 18.74
N LYS A 123 -28.65 8.60 18.03
CA LYS A 123 -29.16 8.89 16.67
C LYS A 123 -28.64 7.87 15.64
N ALA A 124 -27.36 7.50 15.71
CA ALA A 124 -26.76 6.48 14.85
C ALA A 124 -27.22 5.06 15.24
N GLN A 125 -27.57 4.82 16.51
CA GLN A 125 -28.11 3.53 16.93
C GLN A 125 -29.48 3.21 16.29
N ARG A 126 -30.30 4.22 16.02
CA ARG A 126 -31.64 4.03 15.41
C ARG A 126 -31.58 3.56 13.96
N LYS A 127 -30.52 3.91 13.23
CA LYS A 127 -30.22 3.42 11.87
C LYS A 127 -28.73 3.12 11.82
N PRO A 128 -28.29 1.90 12.20
CA PRO A 128 -26.88 1.54 12.21
C PRO A 128 -26.38 1.38 10.78
N GLU A 129 -26.23 2.50 10.09
CA GLU A 129 -25.57 2.55 8.80
C GLU A 129 -24.09 2.31 9.06
N GLN A 130 -23.69 1.07 8.87
CA GLN A 130 -22.34 0.63 9.15
C GLN A 130 -21.35 1.31 8.21
N VAL A 131 -20.26 1.84 8.78
CA VAL A 131 -19.15 2.37 7.98
C VAL A 131 -18.56 1.24 7.15
N ARG A 132 -18.64 1.38 5.83
CA ARG A 132 -18.11 0.41 4.87
C ARG A 132 -16.59 0.55 4.76
N ASN A 133 -15.90 -0.52 4.42
CA ASN A 133 -14.45 -0.51 4.20
C ASN A 133 -14.03 0.49 3.10
N THR A 134 -14.89 0.71 2.11
CA THR A 134 -14.67 1.72 1.06
C THR A 134 -14.58 3.13 1.63
N ALA A 135 -15.31 3.46 2.70
CA ALA A 135 -15.25 4.79 3.32
C ALA A 135 -13.83 5.10 3.82
N TRP A 136 -13.15 4.13 4.43
CA TRP A 136 -11.74 4.29 4.85
C TRP A 136 -10.80 4.47 3.66
N GLN A 137 -10.98 3.71 2.59
CA GLN A 137 -10.17 3.86 1.38
C GLN A 137 -10.37 5.25 0.75
N HIS A 138 -11.61 5.75 0.70
CA HIS A 138 -11.91 7.09 0.25
C HIS A 138 -11.31 8.15 1.18
N LEU A 139 -11.34 7.93 2.49
CA LEU A 139 -10.78 8.85 3.47
C LEU A 139 -9.26 8.99 3.31
N PHE A 140 -8.55 7.87 3.18
CA PHE A 140 -7.11 7.86 2.85
C PHE A 140 -6.86 8.54 1.51
N GLY A 141 -7.65 8.21 0.49
CA GLY A 141 -7.53 8.83 -0.83
C GLY A 141 -7.74 10.34 -0.78
N LEU A 142 -8.67 10.86 0.03
CA LEU A 142 -8.99 12.28 0.08
C LEU A 142 -7.98 13.12 0.87
N ALA A 143 -7.34 12.55 1.90
CA ALA A 143 -6.37 13.26 2.75
C ALA A 143 -5.24 13.88 1.93
N MET A 144 -5.07 15.20 1.94
CA MET A 144 -4.07 15.95 1.17
C MET A 144 -2.80 16.29 1.96
N ALA A 145 -2.84 16.19 3.28
CA ALA A 145 -1.75 16.59 4.16
C ALA A 145 -1.46 15.51 5.21
N LYS A 146 -0.25 15.54 5.79
CA LYS A 146 0.19 14.57 6.82
C LYS A 146 -0.71 14.62 8.05
N GLU A 147 -1.07 15.83 8.49
CA GLU A 147 -1.87 16.09 9.68
C GLU A 147 -3.26 15.47 9.56
N GLN A 148 -3.84 15.50 8.36
CA GLN A 148 -5.12 14.85 8.08
C GLN A 148 -5.02 13.34 8.22
N LEU A 149 -3.92 12.74 7.75
CA LEU A 149 -3.71 11.31 7.87
C LEU A 149 -3.43 10.89 9.33
N GLU A 150 -2.77 11.75 10.12
CA GLU A 150 -2.60 11.57 11.56
C GLU A 150 -3.96 11.58 12.30
N GLN A 151 -4.82 12.56 12.01
CA GLN A 151 -6.19 12.60 12.55
C GLN A 151 -6.98 11.33 12.21
N VAL A 152 -6.81 10.82 10.98
CA VAL A 152 -7.45 9.56 10.58
C VAL A 152 -6.88 8.36 11.36
N ALA A 153 -5.58 8.32 11.61
CA ALA A 153 -4.95 7.25 12.39
C ALA A 153 -5.38 7.26 13.86
N GLU A 154 -5.71 8.42 14.43
CA GLU A 154 -6.27 8.54 15.79
C GLU A 154 -7.64 7.86 15.94
N MET A 155 -8.36 7.64 14.84
CA MET A 155 -9.64 6.92 14.83
C MET A 155 -9.49 5.39 14.83
N PHE A 156 -8.32 4.84 14.52
CA PHE A 156 -8.14 3.38 14.38
C PHE A 156 -8.43 2.59 15.66
N PRO A 157 -8.07 3.06 16.88
CA PRO A 157 -8.45 2.37 18.11
C PRO A 157 -9.97 2.20 18.25
N LYS A 158 -10.76 3.24 17.89
CA LYS A 158 -12.23 3.18 17.89
C LYS A 158 -12.75 2.16 16.87
N TRP A 159 -12.11 2.07 15.70
CA TRP A 159 -12.43 1.05 14.69
C TRP A 159 -12.18 -0.36 15.23
N ARG A 160 -11.03 -0.58 15.88
CA ARG A 160 -10.69 -1.86 16.50
C ARG A 160 -11.64 -2.25 17.62
N GLU A 161 -12.04 -1.31 18.47
CA GLU A 161 -13.02 -1.54 19.54
C GLU A 161 -14.38 -2.03 19.02
N SER A 162 -14.74 -1.66 17.79
CA SER A 162 -15.93 -2.16 17.11
C SER A 162 -15.80 -3.61 16.62
N ARG A 163 -14.68 -4.29 16.92
CA ARG A 163 -14.31 -5.65 16.50
C ARG A 163 -14.32 -5.83 14.98
N ARG A 164 -14.01 -4.76 14.25
CA ARG A 164 -13.84 -4.79 12.80
C ARG A 164 -12.36 -4.94 12.47
N GLU A 165 -12.11 -5.67 11.40
CA GLU A 165 -10.76 -5.97 10.93
C GLU A 165 -10.37 -5.05 9.78
N TRP A 166 -9.08 -4.80 9.66
CA TRP A 166 -8.52 -4.08 8.52
C TRP A 166 -8.32 -5.04 7.36
N THR A 167 -8.92 -4.72 6.21
CA THR A 167 -8.66 -5.52 5.00
C THR A 167 -7.28 -5.20 4.42
N PRO A 168 -6.60 -6.16 3.77
CA PRO A 168 -5.28 -5.91 3.15
C PRO A 168 -5.30 -4.72 2.18
N GLN A 169 -6.42 -4.52 1.47
CA GLN A 169 -6.57 -3.39 0.55
C GLN A 169 -6.60 -2.03 1.27
N MET A 170 -7.23 -1.95 2.45
CA MET A 170 -7.22 -0.72 3.26
C MET A 170 -5.81 -0.41 3.74
N VAL A 171 -5.09 -1.43 4.23
CA VAL A 171 -3.69 -1.32 4.68
C VAL A 171 -2.78 -0.85 3.54
N MET A 172 -2.89 -1.47 2.36
CA MET A 172 -2.17 -1.03 1.15
C MET A 172 -2.48 0.42 0.79
N THR A 173 -3.76 0.84 0.84
CA THR A 173 -4.17 2.21 0.50
C THR A 173 -3.60 3.22 1.50
N PHE A 174 -3.59 2.86 2.79
CA PHE A 174 -3.00 3.68 3.85
C PHE A 174 -1.49 3.84 3.68
N VAL A 175 -0.76 2.73 3.48
CA VAL A 175 0.69 2.76 3.23
C VAL A 175 1.03 3.56 1.98
N ARG A 176 0.28 3.34 0.89
CA ARG A 176 0.44 4.11 -0.35
C ARG A 176 0.24 5.60 -0.11
N ARG A 177 -0.78 6.00 0.65
CA ARG A 177 -1.00 7.42 0.94
C ARG A 177 0.11 8.00 1.81
N CYS A 178 0.65 7.23 2.76
CA CYS A 178 1.81 7.68 3.56
C CYS A 178 3.05 7.90 2.67
N GLU A 179 3.29 7.05 1.67
CA GLU A 179 4.35 7.26 0.68
C GLU A 179 4.10 8.52 -0.16
N GLU A 180 2.88 8.68 -0.70
CA GLU A 180 2.51 9.86 -1.53
C GLU A 180 2.63 11.18 -0.77
N LEU A 181 2.35 11.18 0.54
CA LEU A 181 2.46 12.36 1.41
C LEU A 181 3.82 12.48 2.12
N ARG A 182 4.80 11.63 1.78
CA ARG A 182 6.14 11.60 2.39
C ARG A 182 6.11 11.54 3.93
N CYS A 183 5.23 10.71 4.47
CA CYS A 183 5.09 10.49 5.91
C CYS A 183 5.09 9.01 6.33
N PRO A 184 6.03 8.16 5.85
CA PRO A 184 6.05 6.74 6.19
C PRO A 184 6.30 6.44 7.68
N GLU A 185 6.87 7.37 8.45
CA GLU A 185 6.99 7.27 9.92
C GLU A 185 5.63 7.10 10.61
N LEU A 186 4.56 7.73 10.09
CA LEU A 186 3.22 7.57 10.61
C LEU A 186 2.75 6.11 10.46
N ALA A 187 2.96 5.53 9.29
CA ALA A 187 2.64 4.12 9.04
C ALA A 187 3.47 3.22 9.96
N LEU A 188 4.77 3.47 10.08
CA LEU A 188 5.65 2.69 10.96
C LEU A 188 5.21 2.75 12.42
N LYS A 189 4.82 3.93 12.93
CA LYS A 189 4.25 4.10 14.27
C LYS A 189 2.96 3.28 14.45
N VAL A 190 2.05 3.34 13.47
CA VAL A 190 0.79 2.59 13.51
C VAL A 190 1.02 1.08 13.57
N PHE A 191 1.97 0.56 12.79
CA PHE A 191 2.30 -0.87 12.79
C PHE A 191 3.18 -1.29 13.98
N SER A 192 3.98 -0.40 14.54
CA SER A 192 4.77 -0.71 15.74
C SER A 192 3.86 -0.85 16.97
N ASP A 193 2.83 -0.01 17.08
CA ASP A 193 1.88 0.02 18.18
C ASP A 193 0.61 -0.81 17.88
N HIS A 194 0.76 -2.07 17.47
CA HIS A 194 -0.37 -2.97 17.20
C HIS A 194 -1.40 -3.04 18.35
N PRO A 195 -1.01 -3.09 19.65
CA PRO A 195 -1.97 -3.08 20.76
C PRO A 195 -2.78 -1.79 20.90
N LYS A 196 -2.43 -0.69 20.22
CA LYS A 196 -3.21 0.54 20.19
C LYS A 196 -4.10 0.58 18.94
N TYR A 197 -3.48 0.48 17.76
CA TYR A 197 -4.15 0.73 16.49
C TYR A 197 -4.89 -0.51 15.94
N GLY A 198 -4.45 -1.73 16.28
CA GLY A 198 -5.04 -2.98 15.79
C GLY A 198 -4.98 -3.15 14.28
N VAL A 199 -3.98 -2.53 13.64
CA VAL A 199 -3.74 -2.66 12.20
C VAL A 199 -2.62 -3.66 11.99
N ASP A 200 -2.90 -4.70 11.21
CA ASP A 200 -1.90 -5.68 10.81
C ASP A 200 -1.23 -5.29 9.49
N LEU A 201 0.09 -5.42 9.40
CA LEU A 201 0.82 -5.26 8.15
C LEU A 201 0.65 -6.52 7.28
N VAL A 202 -0.56 -6.70 6.74
CA VAL A 202 -0.91 -7.88 5.96
C VAL A 202 -0.49 -7.69 4.51
N GLY A 203 0.61 -8.34 4.13
CA GLY A 203 1.01 -8.51 2.74
C GLY A 203 2.40 -7.98 2.41
N ARG A 204 3.11 -8.73 1.57
CA ARG A 204 4.49 -8.42 1.16
C ARG A 204 4.59 -7.10 0.40
N LYS A 205 3.59 -6.78 -0.43
CA LYS A 205 3.58 -5.53 -1.21
C LYS A 205 3.54 -4.29 -0.32
N ALA A 206 2.70 -4.29 0.72
CA ALA A 206 2.61 -3.16 1.67
C ALA A 206 3.94 -2.98 2.40
N ALA A 207 4.51 -4.08 2.90
CA ALA A 207 5.78 -4.06 3.60
C ALA A 207 6.94 -3.55 2.72
N ARG A 208 7.05 -4.04 1.47
CA ARG A 208 8.06 -3.56 0.51
C ARG A 208 7.89 -2.08 0.18
N GLN A 209 6.65 -1.61 -0.02
CA GLN A 209 6.37 -0.21 -0.32
C GLN A 209 6.71 0.72 0.86
N LEU A 210 6.37 0.30 2.08
CA LEU A 210 6.76 1.04 3.28
C LEU A 210 8.28 1.01 3.48
N LEU A 211 8.94 -0.13 3.23
CA LEU A 211 10.38 -0.27 3.33
C LEU A 211 11.11 0.63 2.32
N HIS A 212 10.61 0.70 1.09
CA HIS A 212 11.16 1.57 0.07
C HIS A 212 11.12 3.05 0.50
N SER A 213 9.95 3.54 0.95
CA SER A 213 9.81 4.94 1.38
C SER A 213 10.71 5.27 2.57
N LEU A 214 10.81 4.38 3.57
CA LEU A 214 11.73 4.54 4.70
C LEU A 214 13.21 4.54 4.25
N HIS A 215 13.60 3.65 3.32
CA HIS A 215 14.98 3.56 2.84
C HIS A 215 15.44 4.81 2.08
N VAL A 216 14.54 5.43 1.31
CA VAL A 216 14.85 6.62 0.52
C VAL A 216 15.01 7.84 1.42
N GLU A 217 14.02 8.12 2.27
CA GLU A 217 13.87 9.42 2.94
C GLU A 217 14.28 9.43 4.42
N HIS A 218 14.34 8.27 5.09
CA HIS A 218 14.48 8.19 6.55
C HIS A 218 15.81 7.54 7.01
N PRO A 219 16.19 7.70 8.30
CA PRO A 219 17.35 7.04 8.87
C PRO A 219 17.26 5.52 8.78
N LEU A 220 18.43 4.85 8.73
CA LEU A 220 18.53 3.39 8.67
C LEU A 220 17.71 2.69 9.77
N GLN A 221 17.68 3.28 10.97
CA GLN A 221 16.97 2.73 12.12
C GLN A 221 15.52 2.40 11.81
N GLU A 222 14.80 3.23 11.05
CA GLU A 222 13.39 2.99 10.73
C GLU A 222 13.19 1.80 9.79
N SER A 223 14.09 1.64 8.82
CA SER A 223 14.09 0.45 7.95
C SER A 223 14.38 -0.83 8.73
N ILE A 224 15.28 -0.76 9.72
CA ILE A 224 15.58 -1.87 10.63
C ILE A 224 14.40 -2.15 11.58
N THR A 225 13.71 -1.12 12.08
CA THR A 225 12.49 -1.31 12.89
C THR A 225 11.43 -2.05 12.08
N LEU A 226 11.15 -1.61 10.85
CA LEU A 226 10.24 -2.32 9.96
C LEU A 226 10.70 -3.76 9.70
N SER A 227 12.00 -3.98 9.57
CA SER A 227 12.59 -5.30 9.37
C SER A 227 12.20 -6.29 10.49
N ALA A 228 12.19 -5.82 11.73
CA ALA A 228 11.81 -6.62 12.89
C ALA A 228 10.29 -6.92 12.90
N LEU A 229 9.47 -6.01 12.40
CA LEU A 229 8.01 -6.19 12.31
C LEU A 229 7.62 -7.33 11.35
N HIS A 230 8.45 -7.70 10.37
CA HIS A 230 8.15 -8.82 9.47
C HIS A 230 7.83 -10.11 10.25
N ARG A 231 8.65 -10.43 11.26
CA ARG A 231 8.44 -11.62 12.10
C ARG A 231 7.14 -11.55 12.90
N ILE A 232 6.83 -10.37 13.44
CA ILE A 232 5.62 -10.15 14.26
C ILE A 232 4.36 -10.36 13.40
N TYR A 233 4.37 -9.85 12.18
CA TYR A 233 3.26 -9.97 11.23
C TYR A 233 3.27 -11.24 10.38
N LYS A 234 4.13 -12.21 10.69
CA LYS A 234 4.27 -13.47 9.93
C LYS A 234 4.54 -13.25 8.44
N LEU A 235 5.20 -12.15 8.10
CA LEU A 235 5.75 -11.92 6.77
C LEU A 235 7.03 -12.75 6.61
N PRO A 236 7.46 -13.07 5.38
CA PRO A 236 8.75 -13.71 5.16
C PRO A 236 9.86 -12.91 5.82
N ALA A 237 10.86 -13.64 6.34
CA ALA A 237 12.07 -12.98 6.82
C ALA A 237 12.69 -12.17 5.67
N ILE A 238 13.40 -11.11 5.99
CA ILE A 238 13.99 -10.25 4.96
C ILE A 238 15.00 -10.99 4.11
N SER A 239 15.73 -11.94 4.69
CA SER A 239 16.62 -12.86 3.99
C SER A 239 15.90 -13.87 3.08
N GLU A 240 14.58 -13.96 3.12
CA GLU A 240 13.77 -14.81 2.23
C GLU A 240 13.06 -14.01 1.14
N ASP A 241 13.06 -12.67 1.24
CA ASP A 241 12.40 -11.78 0.29
C ASP A 241 13.42 -10.95 -0.48
N LEU A 242 13.63 -11.29 -1.76
CA LEU A 242 14.69 -10.68 -2.58
C LEU A 242 14.68 -9.15 -2.57
N VAL A 243 13.51 -8.54 -2.75
CA VAL A 243 13.38 -7.08 -2.83
C VAL A 243 13.67 -6.43 -1.47
N SER A 244 13.11 -6.99 -0.39
CA SER A 244 13.37 -6.46 0.96
C SER A 244 14.83 -6.67 1.38
N CYS A 245 15.43 -7.83 1.06
CA CYS A 245 16.84 -8.13 1.31
C CYS A 245 17.75 -7.10 0.63
N ALA A 246 17.52 -6.85 -0.66
CA ALA A 246 18.26 -5.87 -1.43
C ALA A 246 18.08 -4.44 -0.86
N MET A 247 16.86 -4.05 -0.50
CA MET A 247 16.61 -2.73 0.11
C MET A 247 17.35 -2.53 1.44
N ILE A 248 17.27 -3.49 2.36
CA ILE A 248 17.98 -3.39 3.65
C ILE A 248 19.49 -3.43 3.45
N THR A 249 20.00 -4.31 2.58
CA THR A 249 21.43 -4.39 2.29
C THR A 249 21.95 -3.07 1.72
N SER A 250 21.23 -2.47 0.76
CA SER A 250 21.50 -1.14 0.21
C SER A 250 21.43 -0.05 1.28
N ALA A 251 20.44 -0.10 2.19
CA ALA A 251 20.30 0.85 3.30
C ALA A 251 21.51 0.80 4.25
N CYS A 252 21.94 -0.41 4.60
CA CYS A 252 23.07 -0.64 5.48
C CYS A 252 24.39 -0.15 4.86
N PHE A 253 24.61 -0.38 3.56
CA PHE A 253 25.75 0.20 2.84
C PHE A 253 25.67 1.72 2.71
N LYS A 254 24.47 2.29 2.49
CA LYS A 254 24.25 3.75 2.43
C LYS A 254 24.60 4.44 3.76
N ALA A 255 24.30 3.81 4.89
CA ALA A 255 24.58 4.37 6.21
C ALA A 255 26.08 4.38 6.56
N GLY A 256 26.82 3.36 6.13
CA GLY A 256 28.29 3.32 6.24
C GLY A 256 28.86 3.28 7.66
N THR A 257 28.05 3.00 8.70
CA THR A 257 28.58 2.82 10.06
C THR A 257 29.18 1.42 10.21
N PRO A 258 30.12 1.19 11.16
CA PRO A 258 30.71 -0.13 11.36
C PRO A 258 29.67 -1.22 11.61
N GLU A 259 28.62 -0.90 12.37
CA GLU A 259 27.51 -1.82 12.67
C GLU A 259 26.67 -2.06 11.43
N SER A 260 26.35 -1.02 10.66
CA SER A 260 25.55 -1.17 9.45
C SER A 260 26.30 -1.97 8.39
N LEU A 261 27.60 -1.75 8.22
CA LEU A 261 28.44 -2.54 7.32
C LEU A 261 28.53 -4.00 7.75
N THR A 262 28.62 -4.28 9.05
CA THR A 262 28.58 -5.65 9.58
C THR A 262 27.28 -6.35 9.17
N VAL A 263 26.14 -5.68 9.33
CA VAL A 263 24.83 -6.21 8.92
C VAL A 263 24.74 -6.36 7.39
N ALA A 264 25.22 -5.39 6.62
CA ALA A 264 25.23 -5.47 5.15
C ALA A 264 26.01 -6.71 4.68
N ASN A 265 27.23 -6.89 5.20
CA ASN A 265 28.10 -8.02 4.84
C ASN A 265 27.49 -9.36 5.26
N ALA A 266 26.76 -9.42 6.38
CA ALA A 266 26.03 -10.62 6.80
C ALA A 266 24.83 -10.94 5.89
N LEU A 267 24.22 -9.94 5.24
CA LEU A 267 23.08 -10.12 4.32
C LEU A 267 23.51 -10.46 2.89
N VAL A 268 24.74 -10.12 2.47
CA VAL A 268 25.24 -10.41 1.12
C VAL A 268 25.13 -11.89 0.72
N PRO A 269 25.51 -12.88 1.56
CA PRO A 269 25.34 -14.30 1.21
C PRO A 269 23.87 -14.70 0.99
N ALA A 270 22.96 -14.20 1.83
CA ALA A 270 21.53 -14.45 1.68
C ALA A 270 20.99 -13.83 0.37
N LEU A 271 21.42 -12.61 0.05
CA LEU A 271 21.08 -11.96 -1.22
C LEU A 271 21.58 -12.77 -2.43
N GLN A 272 22.81 -13.27 -2.38
CA GLN A 272 23.37 -14.11 -3.43
C GLN A 272 22.57 -15.40 -3.61
N GLU A 273 22.20 -16.07 -2.52
CA GLU A 273 21.35 -17.27 -2.56
C GLU A 273 19.96 -16.99 -3.16
N LEU A 274 19.34 -15.85 -2.81
CA LEU A 274 18.06 -15.43 -3.37
C LEU A 274 18.14 -15.16 -4.87
N LEU A 275 19.23 -14.54 -5.34
CA LEU A 275 19.44 -14.31 -6.78
C LEU A 275 19.67 -15.62 -7.54
N GLN A 276 20.36 -16.60 -6.96
CA GLN A 276 20.53 -17.93 -7.57
C GLN A 276 19.20 -18.68 -7.70
N LYS A 277 18.32 -18.56 -6.70
CA LYS A 277 16.99 -19.19 -6.72
C LYS A 277 16.00 -18.47 -7.66
N THR A 278 16.20 -17.17 -7.89
CA THR A 278 15.28 -16.35 -8.67
C THR A 278 15.76 -16.26 -10.11
N LYS A 279 14.97 -16.77 -11.05
CA LYS A 279 15.30 -16.66 -12.47
C LYS A 279 15.43 -15.18 -12.86
N PRO A 280 16.53 -14.78 -13.52
CA PRO A 280 16.64 -13.47 -14.18
C PRO A 280 15.45 -13.31 -15.12
N GLU A 281 14.53 -12.41 -14.80
CA GLU A 281 13.39 -12.11 -15.66
C GLU A 281 13.72 -10.82 -16.39
N ALA A 282 13.70 -10.86 -17.73
CA ALA A 282 13.95 -9.70 -18.56
C ALA A 282 13.03 -8.54 -18.12
N TRP A 283 13.64 -7.44 -17.71
CA TRP A 283 12.91 -6.27 -17.25
C TRP A 283 12.97 -5.15 -18.28
N GLU A 284 11.80 -4.86 -18.85
CA GLU A 284 11.58 -3.65 -19.63
C GLU A 284 10.84 -2.64 -18.78
N TYR A 285 11.34 -1.40 -18.78
CA TYR A 285 10.69 -0.30 -18.08
C TYR A 285 9.32 -0.02 -18.72
N PRO A 286 8.19 -0.20 -18.00
CA PRO A 286 6.89 -0.08 -18.62
C PRO A 286 6.62 1.38 -19.05
N THR A 287 6.13 1.60 -20.26
CA THR A 287 5.70 2.94 -20.69
C THR A 287 4.42 3.37 -19.99
N ASP A 288 3.49 2.43 -19.78
CA ASP A 288 2.20 2.67 -19.13
C ASP A 288 2.35 2.96 -17.61
N PRO A 289 1.85 4.10 -17.09
CA PRO A 289 1.87 4.43 -15.66
C PRO A 289 1.25 3.36 -14.76
N ASN A 290 0.19 2.69 -15.20
CA ASN A 290 -0.45 1.63 -14.41
C ASN A 290 0.45 0.41 -14.28
N ALA A 291 1.04 -0.03 -15.40
CA ALA A 291 2.04 -1.08 -15.40
C ALA A 291 3.25 -0.73 -14.53
N ARG A 292 3.72 0.53 -14.52
CA ARG A 292 4.79 0.99 -13.61
C ARG A 292 4.39 0.79 -12.14
N ASN A 293 3.19 1.22 -11.76
CA ASN A 293 2.68 1.09 -10.39
C ASN A 293 2.58 -0.37 -9.94
N GLN A 294 2.16 -1.28 -10.84
CA GLN A 294 2.07 -2.70 -10.53
C GLN A 294 3.42 -3.40 -10.42
N ARG A 295 4.47 -2.83 -11.05
CA ARG A 295 5.80 -3.42 -11.17
C ARG A 295 6.90 -2.60 -10.49
N LYS A 296 6.54 -1.70 -9.58
CA LYS A 296 7.48 -0.87 -8.79
C LYS A 296 8.58 -1.70 -8.12
N ASP A 297 8.23 -2.87 -7.58
CA ASP A 297 9.16 -3.80 -6.94
C ASP A 297 10.38 -4.14 -7.82
N LYS A 298 10.19 -4.29 -9.14
CA LYS A 298 11.28 -4.59 -10.07
C LYS A 298 12.19 -3.38 -10.28
N ALA A 299 11.62 -2.18 -10.43
CA ALA A 299 12.39 -0.94 -10.52
C ALA A 299 13.21 -0.69 -9.23
N TRP A 300 12.61 -0.92 -8.07
CA TRP A 300 13.29 -0.82 -6.77
C TRP A 300 14.41 -1.85 -6.64
N LEU A 301 14.19 -3.09 -7.09
CA LEU A 301 15.21 -4.12 -7.10
C LEU A 301 16.39 -3.70 -8.01
N THR A 302 16.13 -3.28 -9.24
CA THR A 302 17.19 -2.82 -10.16
C THR A 302 18.02 -1.69 -9.57
N TRP A 303 17.35 -0.69 -8.99
CA TRP A 303 18.00 0.44 -8.36
C TRP A 303 18.83 0.05 -7.12
N THR A 304 18.29 -0.80 -6.23
CA THR A 304 19.03 -1.28 -5.05
C THR A 304 20.22 -2.15 -5.41
N LEU A 305 20.08 -3.08 -6.35
CA LEU A 305 21.19 -3.93 -6.81
C LEU A 305 22.32 -3.11 -7.43
N THR A 306 22.00 -2.04 -8.16
CA THR A 306 23.01 -1.11 -8.71
C THR A 306 23.82 -0.45 -7.59
N LYS A 307 23.15 -0.02 -6.52
CA LYS A 307 23.80 0.58 -5.35
C LYS A 307 24.68 -0.41 -4.60
N ILE A 308 24.21 -1.65 -4.45
CA ILE A 308 24.96 -2.72 -3.80
C ILE A 308 26.22 -3.04 -4.61
N GLU A 309 26.13 -3.18 -5.93
CA GLU A 309 27.32 -3.42 -6.78
C GLU A 309 28.37 -2.32 -6.59
N LYS A 310 27.95 -1.04 -6.63
CA LYS A 310 28.85 0.10 -6.38
C LYS A 310 29.47 0.04 -4.99
N ALA A 311 28.69 -0.29 -3.96
CA ALA A 311 29.20 -0.40 -2.59
C ALA A 311 30.21 -1.54 -2.42
N LEU A 312 29.95 -2.70 -3.02
CA LEU A 312 30.86 -3.86 -3.00
C LEU A 312 32.16 -3.56 -3.76
N SER A 313 32.06 -2.90 -4.91
CA SER A 313 33.22 -2.45 -5.69
C SER A 313 34.11 -1.51 -4.87
N ASN A 314 33.51 -0.52 -4.18
CA ASN A 314 34.25 0.41 -3.32
C ASN A 314 34.95 -0.30 -2.13
N GLN A 315 34.42 -1.44 -1.68
CA GLN A 315 35.00 -2.22 -0.58
C GLN A 315 35.95 -3.33 -1.05
N ASN A 316 36.25 -3.41 -2.35
CA ASN A 316 37.04 -4.49 -2.95
C ASN A 316 36.49 -5.90 -2.65
N GLN A 317 35.16 -6.03 -2.52
CA GLN A 317 34.49 -7.31 -2.33
C GLN A 317 34.09 -7.93 -3.69
N PRO A 318 33.99 -9.26 -3.80
CA PRO A 318 33.58 -9.91 -5.05
C PRO A 318 32.11 -9.60 -5.39
N PHE A 319 31.87 -8.99 -6.55
CA PHE A 319 30.53 -8.61 -7.03
C PHE A 319 30.17 -9.19 -8.42
N GLU A 320 31.03 -10.03 -9.02
CA GLU A 320 30.82 -10.56 -10.37
C GLU A 320 29.50 -11.34 -10.51
N TRP A 321 29.12 -12.10 -9.49
CA TRP A 321 27.83 -12.82 -9.44
C TRP A 321 26.63 -11.88 -9.60
N LEU A 322 26.71 -10.69 -9.01
CA LEU A 322 25.65 -9.68 -9.06
C LEU A 322 25.61 -9.03 -10.44
N ARG A 323 26.77 -8.67 -10.99
CA ARG A 323 26.88 -8.11 -12.34
C ARG A 323 26.31 -9.06 -13.38
N GLN A 324 26.72 -10.34 -13.36
CA GLN A 324 26.21 -11.36 -14.28
C GLN A 324 24.68 -11.52 -14.17
N TRP A 325 24.13 -11.56 -12.95
CA TRP A 325 22.68 -11.66 -12.76
C TRP A 325 21.94 -10.44 -13.32
N ARG A 326 22.50 -9.23 -13.13
CA ARG A 326 21.93 -7.99 -13.68
C ARG A 326 22.00 -7.95 -15.20
N GLU A 327 23.09 -8.41 -15.81
CA GLU A 327 23.24 -8.51 -17.27
C GLU A 327 22.21 -9.47 -17.86
N GLN A 328 22.05 -10.65 -17.25
CA GLN A 328 21.06 -11.65 -17.67
C GLN A 328 19.61 -11.16 -17.52
N SER A 329 19.35 -10.29 -16.53
CA SER A 329 18.02 -9.69 -16.32
C SER A 329 17.74 -8.49 -17.24
N GLY A 330 18.72 -8.05 -18.04
CA GLY A 330 18.62 -6.82 -18.85
C GLY A 330 18.71 -5.53 -18.03
N HIS A 331 19.09 -5.61 -16.75
CA HIS A 331 19.11 -4.47 -15.81
C HIS A 331 20.28 -3.50 -16.06
N VAL A 332 21.33 -3.91 -16.78
CA VAL A 332 22.51 -3.08 -17.04
C VAL A 332 22.20 -1.96 -18.04
N GLN A 333 21.34 -2.23 -19.03
CA GLN A 333 20.97 -1.28 -20.08
C GLN A 333 20.07 -0.13 -19.57
N VAL A 334 19.43 -0.30 -18.41
CA VAL A 334 18.49 0.66 -17.83
C VAL A 334 19.18 1.63 -16.85
N ALA A 335 20.42 1.33 -16.43
CA ALA A 335 21.14 2.08 -15.40
C ALA A 335 22.15 3.10 -15.94
N THR A 336 22.34 3.16 -17.27
CA THR A 336 23.02 4.23 -18.00
C THR A 336 22.02 5.30 -18.38
#